data_AF-A0A2E8AWH9-F1
#
_entry.id   AF-A0A2E8AWH9-F1
#
_cell.length_a   1.000
_cell.length_b   1.000
_cell.length_c   1.000
_cell.angle_alpha   90.00
_cell.angle_beta   90.00
_cell.angle_gamma   90.00
#
_symmetry.space_group_name_H-M   'P 1'
#
loop_
_entity.id
_entity.type
_entity.pdbx_description
1 polymer ?
#
loop_
_entity_poly.entity_id
_entity_poly.type
_entity_poly.pdbx_seq_one_letter_code
_entity_poly.pdbx_strand_id
1 'polypeptide(L)'
;FGRFPPENIYVDRTRPYFRAPHIYISLAGRMMPERRPPTPEQSRDPFVRQTGLRFGETVLMTTRGNNHFDLTFREAFVRPGLGEAKWLWTSNFTMESVVPTGKGEMSIYVSRRGTQPPWYFQRMVLRTDGFASVNAPFDGGELITKPLIFSGKELVINYSTGAAGSIRIEVQKADGEAVDGFTLDESEEIVGDDIERPVRWQNGSDVTGLAGRPVRLRFMMKDADLYSIRFR
;
A
#
# COMPACT_ATOMS: atom_id res chain seq x y z
N PHE A 1 -11.57 -8.37 -21.48
CA PHE A 1 -11.88 -7.11 -20.77
C PHE A 1 -12.36 -7.45 -19.37
N GLY A 2 -11.92 -6.70 -18.35
CA GLY A 2 -12.17 -7.01 -16.93
C GLY A 2 -13.63 -6.77 -16.51
N ARG A 3 -13.93 -7.05 -15.23
CA ARG A 3 -15.29 -6.92 -14.65
C ARG A 3 -15.74 -5.46 -14.41
N PHE A 4 -14.88 -4.48 -14.67
CA PHE A 4 -15.13 -3.07 -14.34
C PHE A 4 -15.27 -2.21 -15.60
N PRO A 5 -16.03 -1.10 -15.55
CA PRO A 5 -16.10 -0.14 -16.65
C PRO A 5 -14.71 0.40 -17.01
N PRO A 6 -14.46 0.76 -18.28
CA PRO A 6 -13.24 1.45 -18.67
C PRO A 6 -13.01 2.72 -17.84
N GLU A 7 -11.81 2.88 -17.31
CA GLU A 7 -11.37 4.07 -16.59
C GLU A 7 -10.37 4.85 -17.46
N ASN A 8 -10.43 6.19 -17.41
CA ASN A 8 -9.44 7.00 -18.11
C ASN A 8 -8.18 7.13 -17.24
N ILE A 9 -7.29 6.15 -17.39
CA ILE A 9 -6.00 6.10 -16.71
C ILE A 9 -4.93 6.74 -17.61
N TYR A 10 -4.16 7.65 -17.02
CA TYR A 10 -3.09 8.40 -17.65
C TYR A 10 -1.82 8.28 -16.79
N VAL A 11 -0.66 8.49 -17.42
CA VAL A 11 0.62 8.66 -16.72
C VAL A 11 0.82 7.63 -15.59
N ASP A 12 0.99 6.36 -15.97
CA ASP A 12 1.06 5.22 -15.04
C ASP A 12 2.26 5.28 -14.07
N ARG A 13 3.37 5.91 -14.49
CA ARG A 13 4.58 6.11 -13.67
C ARG A 13 5.09 4.82 -13.03
N THR A 14 4.97 3.71 -13.76
CA THR A 14 5.29 2.36 -13.28
C THR A 14 6.79 2.20 -13.02
N ARG A 15 7.17 1.73 -11.83
CA ARG A 15 8.57 1.43 -11.46
C ARG A 15 8.66 0.17 -10.59
N PRO A 16 9.79 -0.55 -10.63
CA PRO A 16 10.06 -1.59 -9.65
C PRO A 16 10.13 -0.99 -8.24
N TYR A 17 9.54 -1.68 -7.26
CA TYR A 17 9.61 -1.25 -5.87
C TYR A 17 11.00 -1.48 -5.30
N PHE A 18 11.62 -0.45 -4.72
CA PHE A 18 13.04 -0.48 -4.31
C PHE A 18 13.37 -1.53 -3.24
N ARG A 19 12.40 -1.99 -2.44
CA ARG A 19 12.57 -3.08 -1.45
C ARG A 19 12.11 -4.45 -1.94
N ALA A 20 11.36 -4.53 -3.04
CA ALA A 20 10.87 -5.76 -3.63
C ALA A 20 10.74 -5.60 -5.16
N PRO A 21 11.84 -5.64 -5.92
CA PRO A 21 11.86 -5.27 -7.35
C PRO A 21 11.07 -6.22 -8.26
N HIS A 22 10.60 -7.36 -7.74
CA HIS A 22 9.67 -8.27 -8.41
C HIS A 22 8.20 -7.78 -8.34
N ILE A 23 7.93 -6.67 -7.65
CA ILE A 23 6.66 -5.96 -7.60
C ILE A 23 6.90 -4.56 -8.17
N TYR A 24 6.06 -4.16 -9.11
CA TYR A 24 6.09 -2.83 -9.71
C TYR A 24 4.91 -2.02 -9.17
N ILE A 25 5.20 -0.79 -8.78
CA ILE A 25 4.21 0.18 -8.30
C ILE A 25 3.95 1.18 -9.42
N SER A 26 2.67 1.40 -9.69
CA SER A 26 2.18 2.40 -10.63
C SER A 26 1.25 3.34 -9.87
N LEU A 27 1.63 4.62 -9.83
CA LEU A 27 0.81 5.69 -9.28
C LEU A 27 0.26 6.47 -10.47
N ALA A 28 -0.90 6.01 -10.95
CA ALA A 28 -1.47 6.47 -12.19
C ALA A 28 -2.48 7.59 -11.98
N GLY A 29 -2.52 8.56 -12.87
CA GLY A 29 -3.52 9.61 -12.88
C GLY A 29 -4.85 9.09 -13.43
N ARG A 30 -5.92 9.08 -12.62
CA ARG A 30 -7.27 8.79 -13.09
C ARG A 30 -8.02 10.09 -13.39
N MET A 31 -8.63 10.15 -14.57
CA MET A 31 -9.44 11.28 -15.00
C MET A 31 -10.92 10.90 -15.10
N MET A 32 -11.77 11.75 -14.54
CA MET A 32 -13.22 11.63 -14.57
C MET A 32 -13.83 12.83 -15.29
N PRO A 33 -14.39 12.66 -16.49
CA PRO A 33 -15.02 13.75 -17.22
C PRO A 33 -16.40 14.08 -16.65
N GLU A 34 -16.81 15.35 -16.74
CA GLU A 34 -18.22 15.77 -16.72
C GLU A 34 -19.06 15.27 -15.51
N ARG A 35 -18.43 15.08 -14.35
CA ARG A 35 -19.15 14.67 -13.12
C ARG A 35 -20.24 15.66 -12.71
N ARG A 36 -20.08 16.92 -13.11
CA ARG A 36 -21.04 18.02 -12.97
C ARG A 36 -20.69 19.17 -13.93
N PRO A 37 -21.61 20.11 -14.19
CA PRO A 37 -21.29 21.38 -14.84
C PRO A 37 -20.25 22.20 -14.03
N PRO A 38 -19.42 23.02 -14.70
CA PRO A 38 -18.51 23.95 -14.02
C PRO A 38 -19.28 25.07 -13.31
N THR A 39 -18.75 25.54 -12.17
CA THR A 39 -19.25 26.77 -11.53
C THR A 39 -18.93 27.99 -12.40
N PRO A 40 -19.58 29.15 -12.20
CA PRO A 40 -19.21 30.38 -12.91
C PRO A 40 -17.74 30.77 -12.73
N GLU A 41 -17.16 30.48 -11.57
CA GLU A 41 -15.73 30.70 -11.29
C GLU A 41 -14.85 29.72 -12.07
N GLN A 42 -15.14 28.41 -12.02
CA GLN A 42 -14.42 27.41 -12.80
C GLN A 42 -14.52 27.65 -14.31
N SER A 43 -15.65 28.18 -14.79
CA SER A 43 -15.84 28.53 -16.21
C SER A 43 -14.97 29.70 -16.67
N ARG A 44 -14.31 30.44 -15.76
CA ARG A 44 -13.32 31.47 -16.12
C ARG A 44 -11.94 30.88 -16.38
N ASP A 45 -11.69 29.64 -15.94
CA ASP A 45 -10.44 28.94 -16.17
C ASP A 45 -10.27 28.61 -17.67
N PRO A 46 -9.19 29.08 -18.33
CA PRO A 46 -8.96 28.81 -19.76
C PRO A 46 -8.95 27.32 -20.11
N PHE A 47 -8.44 26.48 -19.22
CA PHE A 47 -8.37 25.04 -19.42
C PHE A 47 -9.75 24.40 -19.37
N VAL A 48 -10.60 24.82 -18.43
CA VAL A 48 -11.99 24.35 -18.33
C VAL A 48 -12.79 24.79 -19.57
N ARG A 49 -12.56 26.00 -20.08
CA ARG A 49 -13.20 26.46 -21.34
C ARG A 49 -12.79 25.62 -22.55
N GLN A 50 -11.53 25.21 -22.62
CA GLN A 50 -10.99 24.45 -23.75
C GLN A 50 -11.36 22.95 -23.70
N THR A 51 -11.35 22.35 -22.51
CA THR A 51 -11.41 20.88 -22.35
C THR A 51 -12.67 20.38 -21.63
N GLY A 52 -13.51 21.30 -21.15
CA GLY A 52 -14.60 20.99 -20.23
C GLY A 52 -14.11 20.75 -18.80
N LEU A 53 -15.04 20.58 -17.87
CA LEU A 53 -14.69 20.22 -16.50
C LEU A 53 -14.23 18.75 -16.45
N ARG A 54 -13.01 18.56 -15.96
CA ARG A 54 -12.36 17.25 -15.83
C ARG A 54 -11.77 17.15 -14.43
N PHE A 55 -12.03 16.03 -13.77
CA PHE A 55 -11.54 15.77 -12.42
C PHE A 55 -10.38 14.80 -12.43
N GLY A 56 -9.37 15.05 -11.60
CA GLY A 56 -8.17 14.20 -11.54
C GLY A 56 -7.93 13.66 -10.14
N GLU A 57 -7.42 12.45 -10.05
CA GLU A 57 -6.92 11.83 -8.81
C GLU A 57 -5.76 10.86 -9.13
N THR A 58 -5.06 10.35 -8.12
CA THR A 58 -4.11 9.25 -8.32
C THR A 58 -4.72 7.95 -7.81
N VAL A 59 -4.55 6.85 -8.56
CA VAL A 59 -4.87 5.49 -8.15
C VAL A 59 -3.59 4.66 -7.99
N LEU A 60 -3.64 3.63 -7.14
CA LEU A 60 -2.56 2.67 -6.97
C LEU A 60 -2.82 1.43 -7.83
N MET A 61 -1.88 1.16 -8.72
CA MET A 61 -1.83 -0.04 -9.55
C MET A 61 -0.56 -0.82 -9.25
N THR A 62 -0.62 -2.15 -9.33
CA THR A 62 0.55 -3.01 -9.14
C THR A 62 0.67 -4.04 -10.24
N THR A 63 1.89 -4.45 -10.59
CA THR A 63 2.13 -5.58 -11.48
C THR A 63 3.36 -6.36 -11.04
N ARG A 64 3.50 -7.61 -11.50
CA ARG A 64 4.70 -8.44 -11.32
C ARG A 64 5.60 -8.44 -12.58
N GLY A 65 5.61 -7.32 -13.30
CA GLY A 65 6.48 -7.10 -14.46
C GLY A 65 5.92 -7.60 -15.79
N ASN A 66 4.61 -7.85 -15.87
CA ASN A 66 3.92 -8.17 -17.12
C ASN A 66 2.99 -7.01 -17.52
N ASN A 67 2.24 -7.18 -18.60
CA ASN A 67 1.25 -6.20 -19.06
C ASN A 67 -0.11 -6.30 -18.32
N HIS A 68 -0.17 -7.06 -17.22
CA HIS A 68 -1.34 -7.17 -16.37
C HIS A 68 -1.14 -6.33 -15.11
N PHE A 69 -2.01 -5.33 -14.92
CA PHE A 69 -2.00 -4.49 -13.74
C PHE A 69 -3.21 -4.78 -12.87
N ASP A 70 -2.95 -5.02 -11.60
CA ASP A 70 -3.95 -5.14 -10.55
C ASP A 70 -4.30 -3.76 -10.01
N LEU A 71 -5.60 -3.45 -10.01
CA LEU A 71 -6.19 -2.26 -9.38
C LEU A 71 -6.99 -2.73 -8.16
N THR A 72 -6.31 -3.37 -7.20
CA THR A 72 -6.93 -4.03 -6.04
C THR A 72 -7.83 -3.10 -5.25
N PHE A 73 -7.34 -1.87 -5.02
CA PHE A 73 -8.10 -0.78 -4.40
C PHE A 73 -8.48 0.20 -5.50
N ARG A 74 -9.78 0.30 -5.80
CA ARG A 74 -10.27 1.17 -6.88
C ARG A 74 -10.43 2.61 -6.41
N GLU A 75 -10.39 2.86 -5.11
CA GLU A 75 -10.43 4.17 -4.51
C GLU A 75 -9.21 5.01 -4.93
N ALA A 76 -9.35 6.32 -4.87
CA ALA A 76 -8.21 7.22 -5.03
C ALA A 76 -7.17 6.94 -3.94
N PHE A 77 -5.94 6.65 -4.37
CA PHE A 77 -4.77 6.63 -3.51
C PHE A 77 -4.38 8.04 -3.06
N VAL A 78 -4.43 9.02 -3.99
CA VAL A 78 -4.35 10.44 -3.66
C VAL A 78 -5.65 11.13 -4.06
N ARG A 79 -6.40 11.57 -3.04
CA ARG A 79 -7.62 12.35 -3.21
C ARG A 79 -7.32 13.84 -3.50
N PRO A 80 -8.20 14.53 -4.24
CA PRO A 80 -8.15 15.99 -4.44
C PRO A 80 -7.97 16.82 -3.17
N GLY A 81 -8.68 16.46 -2.10
CA GLY A 81 -8.70 17.21 -0.85
C GLY A 81 -9.51 18.51 -0.94
N LEU A 82 -9.31 19.40 0.03
CA LEU A 82 -10.09 20.64 0.16
C LEU A 82 -9.69 21.70 -0.89
N GLY A 83 -10.70 22.38 -1.42
CA GLY A 83 -10.60 23.52 -2.35
C GLY A 83 -10.76 23.12 -3.82
N GLU A 84 -11.64 23.80 -4.55
CA GLU A 84 -12.02 23.46 -5.94
C GLU A 84 -10.83 23.42 -6.90
N ALA A 85 -9.82 24.28 -6.69
CA ALA A 85 -8.61 24.34 -7.50
C ALA A 85 -7.82 23.01 -7.54
N LYS A 86 -7.95 22.16 -6.51
CA LYS A 86 -7.29 20.86 -6.45
C LYS A 86 -8.04 19.76 -7.18
N TRP A 87 -9.24 20.03 -7.68
CA TRP A 87 -10.09 19.01 -8.29
C TRP A 87 -9.89 18.88 -9.80
N LEU A 88 -9.22 19.84 -10.45
CA LEU A 88 -8.98 19.80 -11.90
C LEU A 88 -8.06 18.64 -12.31
N TRP A 89 -8.21 18.17 -13.55
CA TRP A 89 -7.57 16.97 -14.13
C TRP A 89 -6.12 16.72 -13.71
N THR A 90 -5.23 17.71 -13.78
CA THR A 90 -3.80 17.51 -13.48
C THR A 90 -3.40 17.90 -12.06
N SER A 91 -4.36 18.21 -11.18
CA SER A 91 -4.11 18.72 -9.82
C SER A 91 -3.93 17.64 -8.74
N ASN A 92 -3.77 16.39 -9.17
CA ASN A 92 -3.56 15.23 -8.31
C ASN A 92 -2.59 14.22 -8.89
N PHE A 93 -1.91 14.53 -9.99
CA PHE A 93 -1.05 13.56 -10.65
C PHE A 93 0.29 13.49 -9.92
N THR A 94 0.75 12.27 -9.72
CA THR A 94 2.09 11.98 -9.20
C THR A 94 3.14 12.30 -10.27
N MET A 95 4.19 13.01 -9.85
CA MET A 95 5.29 13.43 -10.73
C MET A 95 6.28 12.30 -10.95
N GLU A 96 7.15 12.07 -9.95
CA GLU A 96 8.04 10.91 -9.89
C GLU A 96 7.36 9.80 -9.08
N SER A 97 7.84 8.57 -9.28
CA SER A 97 7.41 7.41 -8.51
C SER A 97 7.87 7.49 -7.04
N VAL A 98 7.57 6.46 -6.27
CA VAL A 98 7.81 6.41 -4.82
C VAL A 98 9.31 6.49 -4.50
N VAL A 99 9.70 7.50 -3.72
CA VAL A 99 11.11 7.76 -3.38
C VAL A 99 11.38 7.48 -1.90
N PRO A 100 12.37 6.67 -1.52
CA PRO A 100 12.82 6.57 -0.14
C PRO A 100 13.40 7.92 0.29
N THR A 101 12.89 8.52 1.37
CA THR A 101 13.36 9.83 1.84
C THR A 101 13.89 9.82 3.28
N GLY A 102 13.80 8.67 3.96
CA GLY A 102 14.33 8.48 5.30
C GLY A 102 14.35 7.00 5.71
N LYS A 103 14.82 6.73 6.94
CA LYS A 103 15.01 5.36 7.46
C LYS A 103 13.70 4.54 7.49
N GLY A 104 12.57 5.19 7.72
CA GLY A 104 11.25 4.56 7.79
C GLY A 104 10.18 5.26 6.97
N GLU A 105 10.57 6.15 6.05
CA GLU A 105 9.62 6.90 5.23
C GLU A 105 9.97 6.87 3.74
N MET A 106 8.92 6.97 2.95
CA MET A 106 8.96 7.20 1.52
C MET A 106 8.05 8.38 1.17
N SER A 107 8.38 9.07 0.09
CA SER A 107 7.65 10.24 -0.36
C SER A 107 7.07 10.05 -1.76
N ILE A 108 5.92 10.66 -1.99
CA ILE A 108 5.34 10.89 -3.32
C ILE A 108 5.16 12.40 -3.51
N TYR A 109 5.37 12.87 -4.73
CA TYR A 109 5.22 14.29 -5.07
C TYR A 109 4.04 14.46 -6.02
N VAL A 110 3.06 15.24 -5.58
CA VAL A 110 1.78 15.41 -6.28
C VAL A 110 1.67 16.83 -6.79
N SER A 111 1.34 17.00 -8.07
CA SER A 111 1.01 18.31 -8.62
C SER A 111 -0.27 18.83 -8.00
N ARG A 112 -0.30 20.09 -7.57
CA ARG A 112 -1.49 20.78 -7.06
C ARG A 112 -1.77 22.00 -7.91
N ARG A 113 -3.06 22.23 -8.18
CA ARG A 113 -3.53 23.34 -9.02
C ARG A 113 -2.85 23.31 -10.40
N GLY A 114 -2.74 22.15 -11.03
CA GLY A 114 -1.83 21.91 -12.15
C GLY A 114 -2.03 22.84 -13.37
N THR A 115 -3.24 23.36 -13.57
CA THR A 115 -3.56 24.33 -14.64
C THR A 115 -3.79 25.75 -14.10
N GLN A 116 -3.55 26.00 -12.81
CA GLN A 116 -3.94 27.23 -12.11
C GLN A 116 -2.81 27.83 -11.27
N PRO A 117 -2.30 29.03 -11.60
CA PRO A 117 -1.26 29.68 -10.82
C PRO A 117 -1.76 30.24 -9.45
N PRO A 118 -0.89 30.28 -8.43
CA PRO A 118 0.35 29.51 -8.35
C PRO A 118 0.05 28.01 -8.20
N TRP A 119 0.61 27.23 -9.13
CA TRP A 119 0.69 25.77 -9.04
C TRP A 119 1.89 25.40 -8.16
N TYR A 120 1.84 24.22 -7.54
CA TYR A 120 2.92 23.76 -6.66
C TYR A 120 2.96 22.24 -6.58
N PHE A 121 4.09 21.69 -6.13
CA PHE A 121 4.19 20.30 -5.76
C PHE A 121 3.99 20.13 -4.27
N GLN A 122 3.14 19.19 -3.89
CA GLN A 122 2.98 18.76 -2.51
C GLN A 122 3.74 17.46 -2.31
N ARG A 123 4.69 17.48 -1.36
CA ARG A 123 5.28 16.25 -0.82
C ARG A 123 4.28 15.60 0.11
N MET A 124 3.95 14.34 -0.15
CA MET A 124 3.22 13.47 0.78
C MET A 124 4.16 12.39 1.28
N VAL A 125 4.01 12.04 2.55
CA VAL A 125 4.85 11.07 3.24
C VAL A 125 4.04 9.83 3.55
N LEU A 126 4.66 8.68 3.34
CA LEU A 126 4.18 7.36 3.72
C LEU A 126 5.26 6.69 4.56
N ARG A 127 4.87 5.79 5.46
CA ARG A 127 5.84 4.85 6.03
C ARG A 127 6.42 3.96 4.92
N THR A 128 7.63 3.46 5.09
CA THR A 128 8.19 2.44 4.18
C THR A 128 7.23 1.25 4.08
N ASP A 129 7.01 0.74 2.87
CA ASP A 129 6.02 -0.30 2.51
C ASP A 129 4.53 0.09 2.77
N GLY A 130 4.26 1.33 3.19
CA GLY A 130 2.96 1.80 3.68
C GLY A 130 1.90 2.11 2.62
N PHE A 131 1.83 1.35 1.53
CA PHE A 131 0.81 1.56 0.49
C PHE A 131 -0.58 1.06 0.89
N ALA A 132 -0.60 -0.07 1.59
CA ALA A 132 -1.79 -0.72 2.11
C ALA A 132 -1.38 -1.59 3.31
N SER A 133 -2.34 -1.90 4.18
CA SER A 133 -2.17 -2.82 5.30
C SER A 133 -3.24 -3.90 5.27
N VAL A 134 -2.93 -5.04 5.86
CA VAL A 134 -3.96 -5.90 6.45
C VAL A 134 -4.31 -5.28 7.80
N ASN A 135 -5.56 -4.84 7.94
CA ASN A 135 -6.05 -4.17 9.14
C ASN A 135 -6.89 -5.13 9.98
N ALA A 136 -6.65 -5.17 11.29
CA ALA A 136 -7.48 -5.88 12.27
C ALA A 136 -8.18 -4.86 13.19
N PRO A 137 -9.50 -5.00 13.41
CA PRO A 137 -10.25 -4.11 14.27
C PRO A 137 -9.89 -4.31 15.75
N PHE A 138 -10.46 -3.48 16.62
CA PHE A 138 -10.27 -3.57 18.06
C PHE A 138 -10.70 -4.93 18.67
N ASP A 139 -11.71 -5.57 18.10
CA ASP A 139 -12.18 -6.89 18.56
C ASP A 139 -11.25 -8.04 18.12
N GLY A 140 -10.27 -7.74 17.28
CA GLY A 140 -9.31 -8.69 16.74
C GLY A 140 -9.75 -9.32 15.42
N GLY A 141 -8.82 -10.08 14.84
CA GLY A 141 -9.00 -10.77 13.58
C GLY A 141 -7.84 -11.72 13.29
N GLU A 142 -8.04 -12.52 12.25
CA GLU A 142 -7.07 -13.51 11.81
C GLU A 142 -6.74 -13.32 10.32
N LEU A 143 -5.46 -13.44 10.00
CA LEU A 143 -4.96 -13.54 8.63
C LEU A 143 -4.20 -14.84 8.50
N ILE A 144 -4.53 -15.66 7.49
CA ILE A 144 -3.70 -16.80 7.11
C ILE A 144 -3.21 -16.62 5.68
N THR A 145 -1.90 -16.71 5.47
CA THR A 145 -1.32 -16.61 4.13
C THR A 145 -1.65 -17.85 3.29
N LYS A 146 -1.56 -17.70 1.97
CA LYS A 146 -1.35 -18.84 1.08
C LYS A 146 -0.03 -19.55 1.46
N PRO A 147 0.12 -20.85 1.16
CA PRO A 147 1.40 -21.52 1.31
C PRO A 147 2.51 -20.77 0.57
N LEU A 148 3.63 -20.56 1.26
CA LEU A 148 4.81 -19.88 0.76
C LEU A 148 6.05 -20.74 1.00
N ILE A 149 6.97 -20.70 0.04
CA ILE A 149 8.31 -21.28 0.16
C ILE A 149 9.25 -20.09 0.29
N PHE A 150 10.15 -20.15 1.27
CA PHE A 150 11.06 -19.05 1.57
C PHE A 150 12.50 -19.51 1.71
N SER A 151 13.41 -18.53 1.63
CA SER A 151 14.79 -18.62 2.07
C SER A 151 15.03 -17.54 3.14
N GLY A 152 16.04 -17.76 3.98
CA GLY A 152 16.34 -16.89 5.12
C GLY A 152 16.23 -17.62 6.45
N LYS A 153 16.63 -16.92 7.51
CA LYS A 153 16.71 -17.42 8.88
C LYS A 153 15.76 -16.70 9.84
N GLU A 154 15.25 -15.53 9.48
CA GLU A 154 14.32 -14.77 10.32
C GLU A 154 13.10 -14.31 9.52
N LEU A 155 11.92 -14.40 10.13
CA LEU A 155 10.74 -13.68 9.69
C LEU A 155 10.79 -12.26 10.27
N VAL A 156 10.70 -11.24 9.41
CA VAL A 156 10.55 -9.84 9.81
C VAL A 156 9.25 -9.25 9.27
N ILE A 157 8.61 -8.41 10.08
CA ILE A 157 7.37 -7.72 9.75
C ILE A 157 7.50 -6.21 9.83
N ASN A 158 6.67 -5.53 9.06
CA ASN A 158 6.43 -4.10 9.10
C ASN A 158 4.99 -3.89 9.59
N TYR A 159 4.80 -3.27 10.75
CA TYR A 159 3.49 -3.22 11.41
C TYR A 159 3.29 -1.93 12.21
N SER A 160 2.06 -1.68 12.66
CA SER A 160 1.71 -0.68 13.68
C SER A 160 0.56 -1.24 14.50
N THR A 161 0.61 -1.12 15.83
CA THR A 161 -0.53 -1.45 16.72
C THR A 161 -0.92 -0.24 17.56
N GLY A 162 -2.19 -0.18 17.95
CA GLY A 162 -2.57 0.63 19.09
C GLY A 162 -1.94 0.09 20.38
N ALA A 163 -1.91 0.90 21.43
CA ALA A 163 -1.35 0.50 22.74
C ALA A 163 -2.14 -0.64 23.41
N ALA A 164 -3.42 -0.83 23.03
CA ALA A 164 -4.27 -1.94 23.46
C ALA A 164 -4.35 -3.07 22.40
N GLY A 165 -3.63 -2.89 21.29
CA GLY A 165 -3.52 -3.82 20.19
C GLY A 165 -2.32 -4.73 20.32
N SER A 166 -2.30 -5.78 19.51
CA SER A 166 -1.20 -6.73 19.46
C SER A 166 -1.19 -7.56 18.19
N ILE A 167 -0.05 -8.19 17.92
CA ILE A 167 0.13 -9.20 16.89
C ILE A 167 0.83 -10.42 17.50
N ARG A 168 0.32 -11.62 17.18
CA ARG A 168 0.99 -12.91 17.39
C ARG A 168 0.99 -13.71 16.09
N ILE A 169 1.99 -14.56 15.92
CA ILE A 169 2.23 -15.22 14.65
C ILE A 169 2.55 -16.69 14.90
N GLU A 170 1.84 -17.56 14.21
CA GLU A 170 2.09 -18.99 14.14
C GLU A 170 2.57 -19.38 12.76
N VAL A 171 3.52 -20.32 12.71
CA VAL A 171 3.91 -20.98 11.47
C VAL A 171 3.19 -22.31 11.40
N GLN A 172 2.50 -22.55 10.29
CA GLN A 172 1.79 -23.78 10.01
C GLN A 172 2.44 -24.54 8.85
N LYS A 173 2.30 -25.86 8.86
CA LYS A 173 2.52 -26.72 7.70
C LYS A 173 1.50 -26.40 6.60
N ALA A 174 1.71 -26.95 5.41
CA ALA A 174 0.84 -26.69 4.26
C ALA A 174 -0.62 -27.09 4.48
N ASP A 175 -0.87 -28.10 5.32
CA ASP A 175 -2.19 -28.60 5.71
C ASP A 175 -2.88 -27.77 6.82
N GLY A 176 -2.16 -26.81 7.42
CA GLY A 176 -2.66 -25.95 8.49
C GLY A 176 -2.33 -26.46 9.91
N GLU A 177 -1.62 -27.58 10.05
CA GLU A 177 -1.12 -28.01 11.36
C GLU A 177 -0.02 -27.05 11.84
N ALA A 178 -0.09 -26.60 13.10
CA ALA A 178 0.94 -25.75 13.68
C ALA A 178 2.29 -26.48 13.74
N VAL A 179 3.39 -25.75 13.57
CA VAL A 179 4.74 -26.30 13.71
C VAL A 179 5.18 -26.11 15.16
N ASP A 180 5.56 -27.21 15.83
CA ASP A 180 6.11 -27.19 17.19
C ASP A 180 7.28 -26.20 17.30
N GLY A 181 7.29 -25.38 18.35
CA GLY A 181 8.25 -24.29 18.53
C GLY A 181 7.86 -22.98 17.86
N PHE A 182 6.83 -22.98 17.03
CA PHE A 182 6.32 -21.83 16.27
C PHE A 182 4.79 -21.67 16.38
N THR A 183 4.19 -22.18 17.46
CA THR A 183 2.74 -22.07 17.73
C THR A 183 2.35 -20.67 18.22
N LEU A 184 1.04 -20.35 18.24
CA LEU A 184 0.55 -19.07 18.79
C LEU A 184 0.88 -18.87 20.28
N ASP A 185 0.83 -19.95 21.07
CA ASP A 185 1.13 -19.90 22.51
C ASP A 185 2.62 -19.68 22.78
N GLU A 186 3.46 -20.16 21.86
CA GLU A 186 4.91 -19.93 21.86
C GLU A 186 5.30 -18.58 21.25
N SER A 187 4.40 -17.90 20.54
CA SER A 187 4.67 -16.60 19.90
C SER A 187 4.74 -15.49 20.95
N GLU A 188 5.81 -14.69 20.90
CA GLU A 188 5.88 -13.47 21.70
C GLU A 188 4.83 -12.48 21.21
N GLU A 189 4.14 -11.81 22.15
CA GLU A 189 3.23 -10.73 21.79
C GLU A 189 4.00 -9.52 21.26
N ILE A 190 3.61 -9.04 20.08
CA ILE A 190 4.21 -7.89 19.43
C ILE A 190 3.29 -6.68 19.58
N VAL A 191 3.80 -5.61 20.18
CA VAL A 191 3.15 -4.31 20.35
C VAL A 191 4.14 -3.21 19.97
N GLY A 192 3.70 -2.23 19.17
CA GLY A 192 4.54 -1.11 18.74
C GLY A 192 4.33 -0.69 17.29
N ASP A 193 5.29 0.08 16.77
CA ASP A 193 5.31 0.56 15.39
C ASP A 193 6.74 0.48 14.84
N ASP A 194 7.03 -0.61 14.11
CA ASP A 194 8.35 -0.87 13.55
C ASP A 194 8.27 -1.18 12.05
N ILE A 195 9.26 -0.70 11.29
CA ILE A 195 9.42 -1.02 9.86
C ILE A 195 10.04 -2.41 9.65
N GLU A 196 10.89 -2.85 10.58
CA GLU A 196 11.55 -4.16 10.51
C GLU A 196 11.68 -4.78 11.90
N ARG A 197 10.63 -5.49 12.33
CA ARG A 197 10.62 -6.25 13.59
C ARG A 197 10.83 -7.74 13.33
N PRO A 198 11.91 -8.35 13.85
CA PRO A 198 12.02 -9.80 13.88
C PRO A 198 10.93 -10.41 14.75
N VAL A 199 10.25 -11.41 14.20
CA VAL A 199 9.28 -12.23 14.92
C VAL A 199 10.03 -13.22 15.78
N ARG A 200 9.55 -13.41 17.01
CA ARG A 200 10.15 -14.28 18.01
C ARG A 200 9.11 -15.21 18.60
N TRP A 201 9.57 -16.41 18.89
CA TRP A 201 8.90 -17.40 19.69
C TRP A 201 9.76 -17.70 20.93
N GLN A 202 9.24 -18.49 21.86
CA GLN A 202 9.93 -18.85 23.11
C GLN A 202 11.36 -19.39 22.88
N ASN A 203 11.59 -20.09 21.77
CA ASN A 203 12.90 -20.67 21.42
C ASN A 203 13.78 -19.75 20.54
N GLY A 204 13.36 -18.51 20.26
CA GLY A 204 14.11 -17.53 19.47
C GLY A 204 13.42 -17.10 18.16
N SER A 205 14.20 -16.56 17.22
CA SER A 205 13.72 -16.08 15.90
C SER A 205 14.14 -16.95 14.71
N ASP A 206 14.88 -18.04 14.94
CA ASP A 206 15.45 -18.86 13.87
C ASP A 206 14.41 -19.77 13.23
N VAL A 207 14.12 -19.51 11.95
CA VAL A 207 13.21 -20.31 11.11
C VAL A 207 13.94 -21.14 10.06
N THR A 208 15.28 -21.24 10.13
CA THR A 208 16.11 -21.92 9.12
C THR A 208 15.66 -23.37 8.88
N GLY A 209 15.22 -24.08 9.93
CA GLY A 209 14.72 -25.46 9.83
C GLY A 209 13.47 -25.63 8.96
N LEU A 210 12.76 -24.54 8.65
CA LEU A 210 11.55 -24.52 7.83
C LEU A 210 11.82 -24.02 6.39
N ALA A 211 13.02 -23.49 6.11
CA ALA A 211 13.37 -22.96 4.80
C ALA A 211 13.27 -24.03 3.70
N GLY A 212 12.83 -23.61 2.51
CA GLY A 212 12.62 -24.51 1.38
C GLY A 212 11.39 -25.42 1.47
N ARG A 213 10.63 -25.39 2.57
CA ARG A 213 9.37 -26.13 2.73
C ARG A 213 8.17 -25.19 2.58
N PRO A 214 7.03 -25.65 2.02
CA PRO A 214 5.81 -24.86 2.02
C PRO A 214 5.27 -24.69 3.44
N VAL A 215 5.13 -23.44 3.87
CA VAL A 215 4.54 -23.06 5.17
C VAL A 215 3.42 -22.04 4.97
N ARG A 216 2.53 -21.92 5.95
CA ARG A 216 1.56 -20.82 6.04
C ARG A 216 1.86 -20.01 7.29
N LEU A 217 1.63 -18.70 7.23
CA LEU A 217 1.72 -17.83 8.40
C LEU A 217 0.31 -17.49 8.85
N ARG A 218 0.00 -17.75 10.11
CA ARG A 218 -1.26 -17.40 10.77
C ARG A 218 -0.99 -16.26 11.73
N PHE A 219 -1.58 -15.10 11.46
CA PHE A 219 -1.50 -13.92 12.28
C PHE A 219 -2.77 -13.80 13.10
N MET A 220 -2.63 -13.70 14.42
CA MET A 220 -3.68 -13.20 15.30
C MET A 220 -3.38 -11.74 15.59
N MET A 221 -4.30 -10.87 15.23
CA MET A 221 -4.08 -9.42 15.25
C MET A 221 -5.24 -8.73 15.96
N LYS A 222 -4.95 -7.63 16.65
CA LYS A 222 -5.94 -6.79 17.32
C LYS A 222 -5.51 -5.34 17.26
N ASP A 223 -6.39 -4.43 16.84
CA ASP A 223 -6.11 -2.99 16.71
C ASP A 223 -4.74 -2.74 16.06
N ALA A 224 -4.57 -3.31 14.87
CA ALA A 224 -3.26 -3.47 14.25
C ALA A 224 -3.32 -3.40 12.71
N ASP A 225 -2.25 -2.86 12.14
CA ASP A 225 -1.95 -2.84 10.71
C ASP A 225 -0.67 -3.64 10.42
N LEU A 226 -0.74 -4.59 9.48
CA LEU A 226 0.41 -5.31 8.94
C LEU A 226 0.66 -4.86 7.49
N TYR A 227 1.82 -4.23 7.25
CA TYR A 227 2.18 -3.62 5.97
C TYR A 227 3.02 -4.53 5.07
N SER A 228 3.96 -5.27 5.65
CA SER A 228 4.81 -6.19 4.87
C SER A 228 5.35 -7.35 5.71
N ILE A 229 5.65 -8.44 5.02
CA ILE A 229 6.29 -9.64 5.56
C ILE A 229 7.51 -10.00 4.71
N ARG A 230 8.60 -10.42 5.33
CA ARG A 230 9.82 -10.82 4.62
C ARG A 230 10.59 -11.87 5.43
N PHE A 231 11.10 -12.89 4.73
CA PHE A 231 12.15 -13.75 5.26
C PHE A 231 13.52 -13.22 4.80
N ARG A 232 14.52 -13.19 5.69
CA ARG A 232 15.88 -12.72 5.39
C ARG A 232 16.96 -13.59 6.02
#